data_AF-A0A8I2ANV7-F1
#
_entry.id   AF-A0A8I2ANV7-F1
#
_cell.length_a   1.000
_cell.length_b   1.000
_cell.length_c   1.000
_cell.angle_alpha   90.00
_cell.angle_beta   90.00
_cell.angle_gamma   90.00
#
_symmetry.space_group_name_H-M   'P 1'
#
loop_
_entity.id
_entity.type
_entity.pdbx_description
1 polymer ?
#
loop_
_entity_poly.entity_id
_entity_poly.type
_entity_poly.pdbx_seq_one_letter_code
_entity_poly.pdbx_strand_id
1 'polypeptide(L)'
;MSTHLTFPTTTPVIESNYNSDDYEDIVELAYTTIEDGLASLHDDHICSSLVSTDGKTFWLSNEFSGNFEIANLLSGNLTCGSQVRLYAAPIELHGIFYYLAPVYSHTGEPVLVVAISSTQNCCNVLFALTQSLAREVSEKLKFHYYEQEAFKVDKEEQRFTNLDIHSVEKALIIEVAQACKGKIQQMHKVLAMGRTTLWRKLKQYEINIKDYK
;
A
#
# COMPACT_ATOMS: atom_id res chain seq x y z
N MET A 1 -28.13 -19.27 -37.78
CA MET A 1 -26.73 -19.43 -37.36
C MET A 1 -26.58 -18.77 -36.01
N SER A 2 -26.32 -19.55 -34.97
CA SER A 2 -26.21 -19.09 -33.58
C SER A 2 -24.73 -18.85 -33.27
N THR A 3 -24.35 -17.61 -32.99
CA THR A 3 -23.00 -17.29 -32.51
C THR A 3 -23.05 -17.15 -30.99
N HIS A 4 -22.51 -18.15 -30.31
CA HIS A 4 -22.21 -18.13 -28.88
C HIS A 4 -21.31 -16.92 -28.58
N LEU A 5 -21.82 -15.94 -27.83
CA LEU A 5 -21.00 -14.91 -27.22
C LEU A 5 -20.50 -15.46 -25.88
N THR A 6 -19.22 -15.82 -25.85
CA THR A 6 -18.50 -16.19 -24.64
C THR A 6 -18.29 -14.92 -23.81
N PHE A 7 -18.87 -14.86 -22.62
CA PHE A 7 -18.56 -13.82 -21.65
C PHE A 7 -17.15 -14.08 -21.08
N PRO A 8 -16.24 -13.09 -21.05
CA PRO A 8 -15.07 -13.20 -20.21
C PRO A 8 -15.51 -13.07 -18.75
N THR A 9 -15.23 -14.15 -18.03
CA THR A 9 -15.28 -14.36 -16.59
C THR A 9 -14.74 -13.16 -15.81
N THR A 10 -15.52 -12.75 -14.81
CA THR A 10 -15.18 -11.92 -13.63
C THR A 10 -13.79 -11.27 -13.66
N THR A 11 -13.78 -9.95 -13.85
CA THR A 11 -12.69 -9.11 -13.35
C THR A 11 -12.39 -9.54 -11.92
N PRO A 12 -11.14 -9.87 -11.57
CA PRO A 12 -10.82 -10.08 -10.17
C PRO A 12 -11.12 -8.77 -9.46
N VAL A 13 -11.91 -8.85 -8.39
CA VAL A 13 -11.84 -7.85 -7.33
C VAL A 13 -10.36 -7.80 -6.98
N ILE A 14 -9.71 -6.69 -7.33
CA ILE A 14 -8.34 -6.43 -6.90
C ILE A 14 -8.48 -6.20 -5.40
N GLU A 15 -8.45 -7.28 -4.62
CA GLU A 15 -8.15 -7.20 -3.21
C GLU A 15 -6.82 -6.47 -3.13
N SER A 16 -6.87 -5.24 -2.61
CA SER A 16 -5.71 -4.44 -2.32
C SER A 16 -4.74 -5.29 -1.51
N ASN A 17 -3.54 -5.54 -2.03
CA ASN A 17 -2.45 -6.30 -1.39
C ASN A 17 -1.90 -5.66 -0.09
N TYR A 18 -2.65 -4.76 0.53
CA TYR A 18 -2.35 -4.14 1.81
C TYR A 18 -3.02 -4.95 2.91
N ASN A 19 -2.24 -5.48 3.86
CA ASN A 19 -2.80 -6.02 5.10
C ASN A 19 -3.56 -4.90 5.84
N SER A 20 -4.55 -5.23 6.69
CA SER A 20 -5.39 -4.20 7.36
C SER A 20 -4.57 -3.13 8.09
N ASP A 21 -3.46 -3.54 8.70
CA ASP A 21 -2.59 -2.67 9.49
C ASP A 21 -1.81 -1.69 8.59
N ASP A 22 -1.39 -2.14 7.40
CA ASP A 22 -0.69 -1.32 6.40
C ASP A 22 -1.64 -0.28 5.79
N TYR A 23 -2.94 -0.59 5.73
CA TYR A 23 -3.95 0.32 5.23
C TYR A 23 -4.28 1.46 6.21
N GLU A 24 -4.24 1.19 7.52
CA GLU A 24 -4.45 2.21 8.56
C GLU A 24 -3.30 3.22 8.58
N ASP A 25 -2.06 2.75 8.49
CA ASP A 25 -0.86 3.58 8.37
C ASP A 25 -0.89 4.47 7.11
N ILE A 26 -1.35 3.93 5.98
CA ILE A 26 -1.52 4.68 4.72
C ILE A 26 -2.54 5.81 4.86
N VAL A 27 -3.66 5.54 5.51
CA VAL A 27 -4.71 6.54 5.77
C VAL A 27 -4.17 7.62 6.70
N GLU A 28 -3.43 7.24 7.75
CA GLU A 28 -2.81 8.17 8.70
C GLU A 28 -1.78 9.09 8.02
N LEU A 29 -0.86 8.53 7.25
CA LEU A 29 0.11 9.30 6.48
C LEU A 29 -0.57 10.30 5.53
N ALA A 30 -1.68 9.87 4.92
CA ALA A 30 -2.42 10.69 3.98
C ALA A 30 -3.13 11.87 4.64
N TYR A 31 -3.91 11.64 5.71
CA TYR A 31 -4.64 12.75 6.34
C TYR A 31 -3.71 13.71 7.08
N THR A 32 -2.64 13.22 7.73
CA THR A 32 -1.65 14.10 8.39
C THR A 32 -0.97 15.03 7.38
N THR A 33 -0.60 14.51 6.21
CA THR A 33 -0.05 15.32 5.11
C THR A 33 -1.03 16.39 4.63
N ILE A 34 -2.34 16.07 4.57
CA ILE A 34 -3.37 17.03 4.19
C ILE A 34 -3.53 18.09 5.26
N GLU A 35 -3.61 17.72 6.54
CA GLU A 35 -3.70 18.66 7.66
C GLU A 35 -2.51 19.61 7.69
N ASP A 36 -1.29 19.10 7.59
CA ASP A 36 -0.07 19.91 7.55
C ASP A 36 -0.07 20.89 6.38
N GLY A 37 -0.45 20.41 5.19
CA GLY A 37 -0.52 21.23 3.98
C GLY A 37 -1.61 22.31 4.03
N LEU A 38 -2.65 22.09 4.84
CA LEU A 38 -3.75 23.03 5.05
C LEU A 38 -3.65 23.83 6.35
N ALA A 39 -2.64 23.60 7.18
CA ALA A 39 -2.55 24.18 8.53
C ALA A 39 -2.57 25.73 8.56
N SER A 40 -2.10 26.36 7.47
CA SER A 40 -2.10 27.83 7.32
C SER A 40 -3.37 28.39 6.66
N LEU A 41 -4.26 27.53 6.17
CA LEU A 41 -5.51 27.89 5.54
C LEU A 41 -6.61 27.98 6.61
N HIS A 42 -6.88 29.19 7.09
CA HIS A 42 -7.96 29.45 8.04
C HIS A 42 -9.20 29.95 7.28
N ASP A 43 -10.02 29.02 6.79
CA ASP A 43 -11.30 29.34 6.15
C ASP A 43 -12.37 28.30 6.55
N ASP A 44 -13.37 28.75 7.31
CA ASP A 44 -14.48 27.93 7.79
C ASP A 44 -15.41 27.44 6.65
N HIS A 45 -15.27 28.03 5.46
CA HIS A 45 -16.00 27.62 4.26
C HIS A 45 -15.29 26.51 3.50
N ILE A 46 -14.13 26.05 3.95
CA ILE A 46 -13.35 25.00 3.30
C ILE A 46 -13.34 23.76 4.21
N CYS A 47 -13.65 22.61 3.62
CA CYS A 47 -13.57 21.32 4.30
C CYS A 47 -12.77 20.36 3.43
N SER A 48 -11.86 19.62 4.05
CA SER A 48 -11.11 18.56 3.38
C SER A 48 -11.54 17.20 3.92
N SER A 49 -11.48 16.20 3.04
CA SER A 49 -11.79 14.82 3.35
C SER A 49 -10.86 13.90 2.58
N LEU A 50 -10.59 12.75 3.19
CA LEU A 50 -9.93 11.62 2.56
C LEU A 50 -10.94 10.51 2.37
N VAL A 51 -11.10 10.07 1.14
CA VAL A 51 -12.12 9.08 0.74
C VAL A 51 -11.45 7.95 -0.03
N SER A 52 -11.97 6.74 0.07
CA SER A 52 -11.59 5.64 -0.82
C SER A 52 -12.06 5.90 -2.26
N THR A 53 -11.54 5.11 -3.19
CA THR A 53 -11.98 5.13 -4.59
C THR A 53 -13.41 4.62 -4.79
N ASP A 54 -13.96 3.86 -3.85
CA ASP A 54 -15.36 3.42 -3.84
C ASP A 54 -16.30 4.32 -3.00
N GLY A 55 -15.80 5.46 -2.51
CA GLY A 55 -16.62 6.49 -1.87
C GLY A 55 -16.78 6.38 -0.34
N LYS A 56 -16.13 5.43 0.32
CA LYS A 56 -16.07 5.38 1.79
C LYS A 56 -15.18 6.50 2.32
N THR A 57 -15.73 7.36 3.18
CA THR A 57 -14.96 8.40 3.85
C THR A 57 -14.11 7.81 4.99
N PHE A 58 -12.82 8.16 5.01
CA PHE A 58 -11.88 7.78 6.08
C PHE A 58 -11.61 8.91 7.05
N TRP A 59 -11.54 10.15 6.57
CA TRP A 59 -11.23 11.32 7.40
C TRP A 59 -11.94 12.57 6.87
N LEU A 60 -12.27 13.49 7.77
CA LEU A 60 -12.84 14.81 7.52
C LEU A 60 -12.19 15.83 8.47
N SER A 61 -11.78 16.99 7.95
CA SER A 61 -11.14 18.04 8.76
C SER A 61 -12.11 18.77 9.70
N ASN A 62 -13.38 18.86 9.32
CA ASN A 62 -14.45 19.51 10.10
C ASN A 62 -15.74 18.71 9.95
N GLU A 63 -16.59 18.71 10.99
CA GLU A 63 -17.94 18.12 10.93
C GLU A 63 -18.85 18.98 10.06
N PHE A 64 -18.67 18.94 8.74
CA PHE A 64 -19.70 19.40 7.82
C PHE A 64 -20.82 18.35 7.82
N SER A 65 -21.98 18.72 8.34
CA SER A 65 -23.16 17.84 8.51
C SER A 65 -23.85 17.43 7.20
N GLY A 66 -23.36 17.93 6.06
CA GLY A 66 -23.77 17.46 4.74
C GLY A 66 -23.06 16.15 4.45
N ASN A 67 -23.82 15.05 4.37
CA ASN A 67 -23.37 13.80 3.78
C ASN A 67 -22.45 14.13 2.61
N PHE A 68 -21.21 13.63 2.62
CA PHE A 68 -20.22 13.94 1.60
C PHE A 68 -20.74 13.42 0.25
N GLU A 69 -21.57 14.19 -0.45
CA GLU A 69 -22.43 13.69 -1.55
C GLU A 69 -21.59 13.11 -2.69
N ILE A 70 -20.37 13.59 -2.82
CA ILE A 70 -19.38 13.09 -3.77
C ILE A 70 -18.98 11.62 -3.50
N ALA A 71 -19.13 11.11 -2.29
CA ALA A 71 -18.99 9.68 -1.97
C ALA A 71 -19.90 8.82 -2.86
N ASN A 72 -21.14 9.26 -3.09
CA ASN A 72 -22.09 8.56 -3.94
C ASN A 72 -21.71 8.61 -5.43
N LEU A 73 -20.99 9.66 -5.84
CA LEU A 73 -20.44 9.75 -7.19
C LEU A 73 -19.22 8.86 -7.38
N LEU A 74 -18.46 8.55 -6.32
CA LEU A 74 -17.33 7.63 -6.36
C LEU A 74 -17.77 6.16 -6.28
N SER A 75 -18.85 5.87 -5.54
CA SER A 75 -19.37 4.51 -5.38
C SER A 75 -20.13 3.96 -6.61
N GLY A 76 -20.38 4.80 -7.62
CA GLY A 76 -20.96 4.35 -8.89
C GLY A 76 -19.97 3.50 -9.70
N ASN A 77 -20.46 2.51 -10.45
CA ASN A 77 -19.64 1.81 -11.46
C ASN A 77 -19.30 2.77 -12.62
N LEU A 78 -18.31 3.64 -12.43
CA LEU A 78 -17.86 4.58 -13.46
C LEU A 78 -16.98 3.89 -14.49
N THR A 79 -17.21 4.21 -15.76
CA THR A 79 -16.27 3.84 -16.82
C THR A 79 -14.93 4.56 -16.60
N CYS A 80 -13.82 3.98 -17.10
CA CYS A 80 -12.49 4.60 -17.03
C CYS A 80 -12.47 6.05 -17.56
N GLY A 81 -13.19 6.34 -18.65
CA GLY A 81 -13.32 7.70 -19.19
C GLY A 81 -14.10 8.66 -18.30
N SER A 82 -15.02 8.15 -17.48
CA SER A 82 -15.77 8.94 -16.50
C SER A 82 -14.92 9.25 -15.25
N GLN A 83 -14.07 8.33 -14.81
CA GLN A 83 -13.14 8.55 -13.70
C GLN A 83 -12.12 9.66 -14.00
N VAL A 84 -11.55 9.67 -15.20
CA VAL A 84 -10.61 10.74 -15.62
C VAL A 84 -11.26 12.13 -15.57
N ARG A 85 -12.56 12.22 -15.88
CA ARG A 85 -13.29 13.49 -15.84
C ARG A 85 -13.57 13.98 -14.41
N LEU A 86 -13.71 13.07 -13.44
CA LEU A 86 -13.94 13.46 -12.03
C LEU A 86 -12.80 14.28 -11.46
N TYR A 87 -11.57 14.03 -11.92
CA TYR A 87 -10.37 14.71 -11.42
C TYR A 87 -9.91 15.86 -12.34
N ALA A 88 -10.56 16.05 -13.48
CA ALA A 88 -10.13 17.02 -14.49
C ALA A 88 -10.61 18.45 -14.21
N ALA A 89 -11.68 18.62 -13.42
CA ALA A 89 -12.25 19.92 -13.09
C ALA A 89 -13.03 19.86 -11.77
N PRO A 90 -13.25 21.02 -11.12
CA PRO A 90 -14.16 21.11 -9.98
C PRO A 90 -15.58 20.71 -10.34
N ILE A 91 -16.27 20.07 -9.39
CA ILE A 91 -17.65 19.60 -9.55
C ILE A 91 -18.55 20.43 -8.64
N GLU A 92 -19.58 21.05 -9.21
CA GLU A 92 -20.59 21.78 -8.42
C GLU A 92 -21.79 20.87 -8.13
N LEU A 93 -22.12 20.71 -6.86
CA LEU A 93 -23.33 20.00 -6.40
C LEU A 93 -24.01 20.84 -5.35
N HIS A 94 -25.28 21.18 -5.58
CA HIS A 94 -26.11 21.91 -4.61
C HIS A 94 -25.46 23.20 -4.05
N GLY A 95 -24.66 23.90 -4.88
CA GLY A 95 -23.97 25.13 -4.49
C GLY A 95 -22.66 24.92 -3.69
N ILE A 96 -22.19 23.67 -3.59
CA ILE A 96 -20.88 23.31 -3.03
C ILE A 96 -19.97 22.90 -4.19
N PHE A 97 -18.77 23.48 -4.26
CA PHE A 97 -17.73 23.08 -5.20
C PHE A 97 -16.82 22.03 -4.56
N TYR A 98 -16.66 20.91 -5.24
CA TYR A 98 -15.78 19.81 -4.87
C TYR A 98 -14.58 19.77 -5.80
N TYR A 99 -13.40 19.67 -5.21
CA TYR A 99 -12.12 19.53 -5.86
C TYR A 99 -11.59 18.14 -5.51
N LEU A 100 -11.33 17.31 -6.51
CA LEU A 100 -10.94 15.92 -6.31
C LEU A 100 -9.59 15.65 -6.96
N ALA A 101 -8.73 14.91 -6.26
CA ALA A 101 -7.48 14.43 -6.81
C ALA A 101 -7.19 12.99 -6.33
N PRO A 102 -6.83 12.08 -7.24
CA PRO A 102 -6.53 10.71 -6.88
C PRO A 102 -5.14 10.63 -6.23
N VAL A 103 -5.04 9.80 -5.21
CA VAL A 103 -3.79 9.38 -4.59
C VAL A 103 -3.40 8.04 -5.18
N TYR A 104 -2.18 7.95 -5.71
CA TYR A 104 -1.68 6.76 -6.38
C TYR A 104 -0.77 5.96 -5.45
N SER A 105 -0.90 4.63 -5.53
CA SER A 105 0.04 3.70 -4.92
C SER A 105 1.40 3.72 -5.64
N HIS A 106 2.34 2.94 -5.10
CA HIS A 106 3.62 2.66 -5.76
C HIS A 106 3.48 1.97 -7.13
N THR A 107 2.37 1.24 -7.36
CA THR A 107 2.08 0.60 -8.65
C THR A 107 1.44 1.55 -9.67
N GLY A 108 1.10 2.77 -9.26
CA GLY A 108 0.41 3.75 -10.10
C GLY A 108 -1.11 3.57 -10.17
N GLU A 109 -1.68 2.72 -9.34
CA GLU A 109 -3.14 2.55 -9.22
C GLU A 109 -3.71 3.54 -8.19
N PRO A 110 -4.90 4.13 -8.43
CA PRO A 110 -5.53 5.01 -7.46
C PRO A 110 -6.04 4.20 -6.25
N VAL A 111 -5.66 4.64 -5.05
CA VAL A 111 -5.99 3.95 -3.78
C VAL A 111 -6.87 4.79 -2.86
N LEU A 112 -6.73 6.12 -2.94
CA LEU A 112 -7.50 7.08 -2.17
C LEU A 112 -7.82 8.30 -3.05
N VAL A 113 -8.68 9.18 -2.55
CA VAL A 113 -9.05 10.44 -3.16
C VAL A 113 -8.95 11.52 -2.10
N VAL A 114 -8.14 12.54 -2.37
CA VAL A 114 -8.18 13.79 -1.62
C VAL A 114 -9.33 14.61 -2.17
N ALA A 115 -10.21 15.07 -1.29
CA ALA A 115 -11.36 15.85 -1.66
C ALA A 115 -11.42 17.12 -0.81
N ILE A 116 -11.41 18.28 -1.46
CA ILE A 116 -11.66 19.57 -0.82
C ILE A 116 -13.02 20.07 -1.29
N SER A 117 -13.78 20.67 -0.38
CA SER A 117 -15.08 21.27 -0.68
C SER A 117 -15.09 22.72 -0.24
N SER A 118 -15.83 23.56 -0.96
CA SER A 118 -16.05 24.96 -0.59
C SER A 118 -17.45 25.42 -0.95
N THR A 119 -18.06 26.22 -0.08
CA THR A 119 -19.34 26.89 -0.33
C THR A 119 -19.20 28.26 -1.01
N GLN A 120 -17.96 28.69 -1.27
CA GLN A 120 -17.64 29.92 -2.01
C GLN A 120 -17.58 29.65 -3.52
N ASN A 121 -17.21 30.65 -4.32
CA ASN A 121 -17.03 30.49 -5.76
C ASN A 121 -15.95 29.47 -6.11
N CYS A 122 -16.09 28.84 -7.29
CA CYS A 122 -15.08 27.97 -7.87
C CYS A 122 -13.69 28.64 -7.91
N CYS A 123 -12.68 27.97 -7.35
CA CYS A 123 -11.36 28.51 -7.11
C CYS A 123 -10.28 27.60 -7.70
N ASN A 124 -9.59 28.08 -8.74
CA ASN A 124 -8.50 27.33 -9.37
C ASN A 124 -7.32 27.09 -8.41
N VAL A 125 -7.15 27.95 -7.40
CA VAL A 125 -6.11 27.76 -6.38
C VAL A 125 -6.43 26.55 -5.52
N LEU A 126 -7.69 26.38 -5.09
CA LEU A 126 -8.11 25.19 -4.35
C LEU A 126 -7.98 23.93 -5.21
N PHE A 127 -8.34 24.00 -6.50
CA PHE A 127 -8.13 22.88 -7.41
C PHE A 127 -6.65 22.48 -7.50
N ALA A 128 -5.76 23.45 -7.75
CA ALA A 128 -4.32 23.20 -7.84
C ALA A 128 -3.73 22.69 -6.51
N LEU A 129 -4.23 23.20 -5.38
CA LEU A 129 -3.86 22.75 -4.05
C LEU A 129 -4.27 21.29 -3.82
N THR A 130 -5.51 20.92 -4.15
CA THR A 130 -5.98 19.53 -4.04
C THR A 130 -5.11 18.58 -4.86
N GLN A 131 -4.77 18.94 -6.10
CA GLN A 131 -3.86 18.14 -6.94
C GLN A 131 -2.45 18.03 -6.33
N SER A 132 -1.94 19.13 -5.76
CA SER A 132 -0.60 19.17 -5.15
C SER A 132 -0.53 18.31 -3.90
N LEU A 133 -1.56 18.35 -3.04
CA LEU A 133 -1.65 17.53 -1.84
C LEU A 133 -1.76 16.04 -2.19
N ALA A 134 -2.63 15.67 -3.12
CA ALA A 134 -2.75 14.28 -3.54
C ALA A 134 -1.44 13.74 -4.14
N ARG A 135 -0.71 14.59 -4.88
CA ARG A 135 0.62 14.25 -5.38
C ARG A 135 1.62 14.06 -4.24
N GLU A 136 1.67 14.96 -3.27
CA GLU A 136 2.57 14.82 -2.12
C GLU A 136 2.29 13.52 -1.35
N VAL A 137 1.03 13.23 -1.07
CA VAL A 137 0.62 11.97 -0.43
C VAL A 137 1.08 10.77 -1.27
N SER A 138 0.87 10.80 -2.59
CA SER A 138 1.30 9.72 -3.49
C SER A 138 2.82 9.49 -3.43
N GLU A 139 3.62 10.55 -3.37
CA GLU A 139 5.08 10.44 -3.28
C GLU A 139 5.53 9.93 -1.89
N LYS A 140 4.87 10.36 -0.81
CA LYS A 140 5.13 9.82 0.54
C LYS A 140 4.77 8.34 0.65
N LEU A 141 3.67 7.91 0.03
CA LEU A 141 3.28 6.49 -0.02
C LEU A 141 4.26 5.64 -0.82
N LYS A 142 4.72 6.14 -1.98
CA LYS A 142 5.79 5.49 -2.76
C LYS A 142 7.04 5.31 -1.91
N PHE A 143 7.47 6.38 -1.24
CA PHE A 143 8.65 6.36 -0.39
C PHE A 143 8.52 5.37 0.77
N HIS A 144 7.38 5.38 1.47
CA HIS A 144 7.10 4.45 2.57
C HIS A 144 7.22 2.99 2.10
N TYR A 145 6.67 2.67 0.92
CA TYR A 145 6.78 1.34 0.34
C TYR A 145 8.23 0.95 0.00
N TYR A 146 8.98 1.85 -0.65
CA TYR A 146 10.39 1.61 -0.96
C TYR A 146 11.24 1.39 0.28
N GLU A 147 11.01 2.17 1.35
CA GLU A 147 11.68 1.95 2.63
C GLU A 147 11.32 0.59 3.22
N GLN A 148 10.03 0.22 3.25
CA GLN A 148 9.63 -1.10 3.74
C GLN A 148 10.27 -2.25 2.94
N GLU A 149 10.42 -2.13 1.61
CA GLU A 149 11.14 -3.12 0.79
C GLU A 149 12.64 -3.15 1.09
N ALA A 150 13.29 -1.98 1.22
CA ALA A 150 14.69 -1.89 1.58
C ALA A 150 14.95 -2.49 2.97
N PHE A 151 14.07 -2.24 3.94
CA PHE A 151 14.15 -2.81 5.28
C PHE A 151 13.73 -4.29 5.34
N LYS A 152 12.97 -4.82 4.36
CA LYS A 152 12.75 -6.28 4.24
C LYS A 152 14.03 -7.02 3.84
N VAL A 153 14.82 -6.44 2.93
CA VAL A 153 16.16 -6.95 2.59
C VAL A 153 17.07 -6.91 3.82
N ASP A 154 17.01 -5.81 4.58
CA ASP A 154 17.80 -5.66 5.81
C ASP A 154 17.31 -6.57 6.95
N LYS A 155 16.01 -6.91 7.03
CA LYS A 155 15.48 -7.86 8.04
C LYS A 155 15.96 -9.29 7.84
N GLU A 156 16.26 -9.71 6.62
CA GLU A 156 16.95 -10.99 6.38
C GLU A 156 18.39 -10.95 6.93
N GLU A 157 19.08 -9.82 6.78
CA GLU A 157 20.42 -9.61 7.37
C GLU A 157 20.37 -9.42 8.90
N GLN A 158 19.28 -8.84 9.43
CA GLN A 158 19.11 -8.55 10.87
C GLN A 158 18.64 -9.75 11.69
N ARG A 159 18.23 -10.87 11.08
CA ARG A 159 17.83 -12.13 11.78
C ARG A 159 18.92 -12.66 12.72
N PHE A 160 20.16 -12.21 12.55
CA PHE A 160 21.36 -12.70 13.23
C PHE A 160 22.05 -11.66 14.12
N THR A 161 21.51 -10.45 14.25
CA THR A 161 22.19 -9.28 14.87
C THR A 161 22.52 -9.41 16.37
N ASN A 162 22.07 -10.47 17.05
CA ASN A 162 22.41 -10.77 18.45
C ASN A 162 22.90 -12.21 18.67
N LEU A 163 23.25 -12.93 17.61
CA LEU A 163 23.69 -14.32 17.70
C LEU A 163 25.21 -14.41 17.48
N ASP A 164 25.88 -15.17 18.34
CA ASP A 164 27.26 -15.59 18.09
C ASP A 164 27.36 -16.33 16.75
N ILE A 165 28.52 -16.24 16.09
CA ILE A 165 28.74 -16.78 14.74
C ILE A 165 28.42 -18.28 14.64
N HIS A 166 28.60 -19.05 15.73
CA HIS A 166 28.22 -20.45 15.79
C HIS A 166 26.71 -20.67 15.83
N SER A 167 25.96 -19.79 16.50
CA SER A 167 24.51 -19.84 16.58
C SER A 167 23.87 -19.48 15.24
N VAL A 168 24.42 -18.48 14.54
CA VAL A 168 24.05 -18.12 13.17
C VAL A 168 24.24 -19.29 12.23
N GLU A 169 25.43 -19.89 12.23
CA GLU A 169 25.75 -21.03 11.38
C GLU A 169 24.85 -22.24 11.67
N LYS A 170 24.58 -22.53 12.95
CA LYS A 170 23.67 -23.61 13.35
C LYS A 170 22.25 -23.38 12.84
N ALA A 171 21.71 -22.18 12.99
CA ALA A 171 20.37 -21.83 12.53
C ALA A 171 20.24 -21.99 11.01
N LEU A 172 21.24 -21.50 10.26
CA LEU A 172 21.27 -21.56 8.80
C LEU A 172 21.37 -23.00 8.29
N ILE A 173 22.14 -23.87 8.97
CA ILE A 173 22.18 -25.32 8.65
C ILE A 173 20.83 -25.99 8.90
N ILE A 174 20.10 -25.62 9.95
CA ILE A 174 18.77 -26.17 10.26
C ILE A 174 17.74 -25.73 9.21
N GLU A 175 17.72 -24.46 8.86
CA GLU A 175 16.82 -23.91 7.84
C GLU A 175 17.04 -24.59 6.48
N VAL A 176 18.30 -24.77 6.08
CA VAL A 176 18.62 -25.51 4.84
C VAL A 176 18.29 -27.00 4.96
N ALA A 177 18.42 -27.60 6.14
CA ALA A 177 18.00 -28.99 6.37
C ALA A 177 16.49 -29.17 6.17
N GLN A 178 15.68 -28.22 6.65
CA GLN A 178 14.22 -28.19 6.45
C GLN A 178 13.87 -27.99 4.97
N ALA A 179 14.45 -26.98 4.31
CA ALA A 179 14.18 -26.67 2.90
C ALA A 179 14.58 -27.82 1.96
N CYS A 180 15.68 -28.52 2.26
CA CYS A 180 16.18 -29.64 1.46
C CYS A 180 15.65 -31.01 1.91
N LYS A 181 14.73 -31.08 2.87
CA LYS A 181 14.22 -32.34 3.45
C LYS A 181 15.33 -33.32 3.87
N GLY A 182 16.36 -32.80 4.53
CA GLY A 182 17.52 -33.57 4.97
C GLY A 182 18.39 -34.16 3.85
N LYS A 183 18.23 -33.73 2.58
CA LYS A 183 19.07 -34.22 1.47
C LYS A 183 20.42 -33.53 1.47
N ILE A 184 21.43 -34.16 2.07
CA ILE A 184 22.82 -33.65 2.17
C ILE A 184 23.40 -33.22 0.80
N GLN A 185 23.05 -33.94 -0.28
CA GLN A 185 23.51 -33.59 -1.62
C GLN A 185 22.97 -32.25 -2.14
N GLN A 186 21.83 -31.80 -1.65
CA GLN A 186 21.27 -30.48 -1.98
C GLN A 186 21.77 -29.43 -0.97
N MET A 187 21.76 -29.76 0.32
CA MET A 187 22.19 -28.87 1.39
C MET A 187 23.60 -28.30 1.18
N HIS A 188 24.59 -29.12 0.81
CA HIS A 188 25.97 -28.63 0.64
C HIS A 188 26.12 -27.64 -0.52
N LYS A 189 25.27 -27.72 -1.55
CA LYS A 189 25.26 -26.78 -2.67
C LYS A 189 24.65 -25.45 -2.26
N VAL A 190 23.52 -25.50 -1.54
CA VAL A 190 22.82 -24.31 -1.03
C VAL A 190 23.67 -23.55 -0.02
N LEU A 191 24.37 -24.28 0.87
CA LEU A 191 25.27 -23.72 1.87
C LEU A 191 26.65 -23.32 1.33
N ALA A 192 26.91 -23.51 0.02
CA ALA A 192 28.20 -23.26 -0.62
C ALA A 192 29.41 -23.84 0.16
N MET A 193 29.26 -25.04 0.74
CA MET A 193 30.31 -25.66 1.55
C MET A 193 30.61 -27.11 1.15
N GLY A 194 31.82 -27.57 1.48
CA GLY A 194 32.21 -28.96 1.23
C GLY A 194 31.34 -29.96 1.99
N ARG A 195 31.00 -31.09 1.35
CA ARG A 195 30.19 -32.18 1.97
C ARG A 195 30.78 -32.68 3.29
N THR A 196 32.10 -32.79 3.38
CA THR A 196 32.82 -33.22 4.59
C THR A 196 32.77 -32.16 5.69
N THR A 197 32.85 -30.87 5.33
CA THR A 197 32.67 -29.74 6.24
C THR A 197 31.26 -29.72 6.81
N LEU A 198 30.23 -29.89 5.97
CA LEU A 198 28.84 -29.99 6.39
C LEU A 198 28.62 -31.14 7.37
N TRP A 199 29.17 -32.34 7.08
CA TRP A 199 29.09 -33.48 7.99
C TRP A 199 29.73 -33.21 9.36
N ARG A 200 30.88 -32.54 9.39
CA ARG A 200 31.55 -32.17 10.63
C ARG A 200 30.73 -31.17 11.44
N LYS A 201 30.11 -30.19 10.78
CA LYS A 201 29.24 -29.18 11.42
C LYS A 201 27.95 -29.78 11.96
N LEU A 202 27.29 -30.68 11.21
CA LEU A 202 26.10 -31.39 11.68
C LEU A 202 26.39 -32.21 12.94
N LYS A 203 27.55 -32.89 12.99
CA LYS A 203 27.98 -33.62 14.18
C LYS A 203 28.30 -32.68 15.35
N GLN A 204 28.97 -31.57 15.08
CA GLN A 204 29.33 -30.55 16.08
C GLN A 204 28.10 -29.91 16.72
N TYR A 205 27.04 -29.67 15.94
CA TYR A 205 25.81 -29.04 16.41
C TYR A 205 24.71 -30.03 16.82
N GLU A 206 25.04 -31.34 16.84
CA GLU A 206 24.13 -32.44 17.19
C GLU A 206 22.84 -32.47 16.34
N ILE A 207 22.94 -32.08 15.07
CA ILE A 207 21.81 -32.06 14.14
C ILE A 207 21.68 -33.43 13.48
N ASN A 208 20.61 -34.15 13.79
CA ASN A 208 20.30 -35.42 13.14
C ASN A 208 19.43 -35.20 11.88
N ILE A 209 20.04 -35.41 10.73
CA ILE A 209 19.40 -35.21 9.41
C ILE A 209 18.17 -36.10 9.19
N LYS A 210 18.07 -37.25 9.89
CA LYS A 210 16.92 -38.15 9.78
C LYS A 210 15.63 -37.49 10.25
N ASP A 211 15.73 -36.48 11.11
CA ASP A 211 14.58 -35.77 11.68
C ASP A 211 13.94 -34.80 10.68
N TYR A 212 14.59 -34.59 9.53
CA TYR A 212 14.17 -33.64 8.48
C TYR A 212 13.80 -34.34 7.17
N LYS A 213 13.68 -35.67 7.15
CA LYS A 213 13.35 -36.47 5.94
C LYS A 213 11.88 -36.47 5.59
#